data_AF-A0A9W4CG86-F1
#
_entry.id   AF-A0A9W4CG86-F1
#
_cell.length_a   1.000
_cell.length_b   1.000
_cell.length_c   1.000
_cell.angle_alpha   90.00
_cell.angle_beta   90.00
_cell.angle_gamma   90.00
#
_symmetry.space_group_name_H-M   'P 1'
#
loop_
_entity.id
_entity.type
_entity.pdbx_description
1 polymer ?
#
loop_
_entity_poly.entity_id
_entity_poly.type
_entity_poly.pdbx_seq_one_letter_code
_entity_poly.pdbx_strand_id
1 'polypeptide(L)'
;MNNTAKVYTLYFAIDDIITSMCNIINHRQNSKKVNSDELFNKLWTKGRNKYSELNYDLVAEIGIANFKAEQEFGRIASVIDNALGKLENDQNCYFIYCLWFALNIAIVEYSFVNPSVNQHNLYLEIENQLRLAHEKYLLSSQSSLEKWQNIEAIVKSKLGNF
;
A
#
# COMPACT_ATOMS: atom_id res chain seq x y z
N MET A 1 9.90 13.16 -2.19
CA MET A 1 8.96 12.94 -1.07
C MET A 1 9.69 12.24 0.06
N ASN A 2 9.58 12.69 1.32
CA ASN A 2 10.22 11.97 2.46
C ASN A 2 9.49 10.64 2.75
N ASN A 3 10.12 9.72 3.48
CA ASN A 3 9.53 8.39 3.67
C ASN A 3 8.20 8.40 4.46
N THR A 4 8.01 9.32 5.42
CA THR A 4 6.72 9.49 6.11
C THR A 4 5.59 9.80 5.13
N ALA A 5 5.81 10.75 4.22
CA ALA A 5 4.84 11.10 3.18
C ALA A 5 4.56 9.94 2.22
N LYS A 6 5.57 9.10 1.92
CA LYS A 6 5.37 7.86 1.14
C LYS A 6 4.47 6.87 1.87
N VAL A 7 4.64 6.68 3.18
CA VAL A 7 3.78 5.82 4.00
C VAL A 7 2.32 6.30 3.94
N TYR A 8 2.07 7.59 4.16
CA TYR A 8 0.72 8.15 4.06
C TYR A 8 0.12 8.02 2.65
N THR A 9 0.92 8.31 1.62
CA THR A 9 0.48 8.18 0.22
C THR A 9 0.06 6.74 -0.09
N LEU A 10 0.86 5.75 0.30
CA LEU A 10 0.53 4.35 0.10
C LEU A 10 -0.69 3.92 0.92
N TYR A 11 -0.79 4.36 2.17
CA TYR A 11 -1.96 4.10 3.02
C TYR A 11 -3.25 4.63 2.37
N PHE A 12 -3.25 5.89 1.93
CA PHE A 12 -4.43 6.50 1.31
C PHE A 12 -4.82 5.82 0.00
N ALA A 13 -3.84 5.39 -0.82
CA ALA A 13 -4.13 4.64 -2.03
C ALA A 13 -4.85 3.31 -1.72
N ILE A 14 -4.40 2.58 -0.70
CA ILE A 14 -5.04 1.34 -0.25
C ILE A 14 -6.45 1.61 0.29
N ASP A 15 -6.60 2.65 1.11
CA ASP A 15 -7.87 3.06 1.73
C ASP A 15 -8.93 3.44 0.68
N ASP A 16 -8.53 4.17 -0.37
CA ASP A 16 -9.43 4.56 -1.47
C ASP A 16 -9.88 3.35 -2.31
N ILE A 17 -8.98 2.39 -2.55
CA ILE A 17 -9.31 1.11 -3.21
C ILE A 17 -10.25 0.27 -2.34
N ILE A 18 -10.00 0.17 -1.04
CA ILE A 18 -10.87 -0.53 -0.09
C ILE A 18 -12.26 0.09 -0.06
N THR A 19 -12.34 1.41 -0.02
CA THR A 19 -13.60 2.15 -0.05
C THR A 19 -14.38 1.81 -1.33
N SER A 20 -13.70 1.85 -2.48
CA SER A 20 -14.25 1.45 -3.78
C SER A 20 -14.75 0.00 -3.78
N MET A 21 -13.95 -0.95 -3.30
CA MET A 21 -14.35 -2.36 -3.17
C MET A 21 -15.57 -2.53 -2.27
N CYS A 22 -15.58 -1.91 -1.09
CA CYS A 22 -16.68 -1.98 -0.14
C CYS A 22 -17.96 -1.42 -0.75
N ASN A 23 -17.90 -0.29 -1.44
CA ASN A 23 -19.05 0.29 -2.13
C ASN A 23 -19.62 -0.69 -3.16
N ILE A 24 -18.78 -1.27 -4.01
CA ILE A 24 -19.25 -2.20 -5.05
C ILE A 24 -19.85 -3.47 -4.44
N ILE A 25 -19.17 -4.09 -3.47
CA ILE A 25 -19.63 -5.34 -2.86
C ILE A 25 -20.90 -5.11 -2.04
N ASN A 26 -20.93 -4.04 -1.25
CA ASN A 26 -22.04 -3.78 -0.32
C ASN A 26 -23.29 -3.25 -1.03
N HIS A 27 -23.19 -2.68 -2.23
CA HIS A 27 -24.38 -2.31 -3.03
C HIS A 27 -24.97 -3.49 -3.81
N ARG A 28 -24.28 -4.63 -3.90
CA ARG A 28 -24.88 -5.86 -4.46
C ARG A 28 -25.97 -6.37 -3.53
N GLN A 29 -27.01 -6.99 -4.08
CA GLN A 29 -28.11 -7.65 -3.34
C GLN A 29 -27.66 -8.92 -2.57
N ASN A 30 -26.37 -9.04 -2.25
CA ASN A 30 -25.82 -10.12 -1.45
C ASN A 30 -25.94 -9.83 0.05
N SER A 31 -26.17 -10.89 0.83
CA SER A 31 -26.27 -10.86 2.29
C SER A 31 -24.94 -10.63 2.99
N LYS A 32 -23.82 -11.09 2.40
CA LYS A 32 -22.49 -10.91 2.98
C LYS A 32 -21.92 -9.54 2.61
N LYS A 33 -21.97 -8.61 3.56
CA LYS A 33 -21.28 -7.31 3.49
C LYS A 33 -19.82 -7.49 3.89
N VAL A 34 -18.97 -6.63 3.34
CA VAL A 34 -17.55 -6.53 3.71
C VAL A 34 -17.31 -5.28 4.53
N ASN A 35 -16.46 -5.41 5.54
CA ASN A 35 -16.02 -4.32 6.40
C ASN A 35 -14.64 -3.80 5.92
N SER A 36 -14.47 -2.48 5.88
CA SER A 36 -13.23 -1.84 5.41
C SER A 36 -12.02 -2.19 6.28
N ASP A 37 -12.20 -2.28 7.60
CA ASP A 37 -11.12 -2.59 8.54
C ASP A 37 -10.66 -4.04 8.41
N GLU A 38 -11.59 -4.97 8.24
CA GLU A 38 -11.27 -6.37 7.98
C GLU A 38 -10.48 -6.51 6.66
N LEU A 39 -10.91 -5.80 5.62
CA LEU A 39 -10.24 -5.83 4.33
C LEU A 39 -8.85 -5.20 4.40
N PHE A 40 -8.70 -4.08 5.11
CA PHE A 40 -7.41 -3.46 5.35
C PHE A 40 -6.47 -4.41 6.11
N ASN A 41 -6.93 -5.00 7.23
CA ASN A 41 -6.13 -5.91 8.04
C ASN A 41 -5.66 -7.14 7.25
N LYS A 42 -6.53 -7.68 6.38
CA LYS A 42 -6.19 -8.77 5.47
C LYS A 42 -5.09 -8.36 4.49
N LEU A 43 -5.25 -7.22 3.81
CA LEU A 43 -4.27 -6.72 2.82
C LEU A 43 -2.93 -6.39 3.49
N TRP A 44 -2.98 -5.69 4.63
CA TRP A 44 -1.81 -5.34 5.42
C TRP A 44 -1.04 -6.58 5.89
N THR A 45 -1.74 -7.60 6.40
CA THR A 45 -1.11 -8.85 6.82
C THR A 45 -0.45 -9.58 5.65
N LYS A 46 -1.11 -9.64 4.48
CA LYS A 46 -0.49 -10.22 3.28
C LYS A 46 0.75 -9.45 2.83
N GLY A 47 0.71 -8.12 2.87
CA GLY A 47 1.86 -7.26 2.54
C GLY A 47 3.05 -7.51 3.47
N ARG A 48 2.82 -7.57 4.78
CA ARG A 48 3.86 -7.91 5.78
C ARG A 48 4.43 -9.31 5.58
N ASN A 49 3.58 -10.30 5.29
CA ASN A 49 4.05 -11.66 5.03
C ASN A 49 4.93 -11.71 3.78
N LYS A 50 4.54 -11.00 2.70
CA LYS A 50 5.35 -10.92 1.47
C LYS A 50 6.71 -10.27 1.70
N TYR A 51 6.75 -9.19 2.46
CA TYR A 51 8.01 -8.59 2.88
C TYR A 51 8.85 -9.55 3.73
N SER A 52 8.22 -10.24 4.70
CA SER A 52 8.91 -11.15 5.61
C SER A 52 9.49 -12.37 4.88
N GLU A 53 8.76 -12.93 3.91
CA GLU A 53 9.23 -14.00 3.03
C GLU A 53 10.47 -13.55 2.24
N LEU A 54 10.40 -12.39 1.59
CA LEU A 54 11.51 -11.86 0.81
C LEU A 54 12.72 -11.50 1.68
N ASN A 55 12.48 -10.91 2.85
CA ASN A 55 13.52 -10.56 3.80
C ASN A 55 14.16 -11.80 4.43
N TYR A 56 13.41 -12.87 4.67
CA TYR A 56 13.94 -14.15 5.10
C TYR A 56 14.91 -14.72 4.06
N ASP A 57 14.52 -14.72 2.79
CA ASP A 57 15.39 -15.18 1.69
C ASP A 57 16.65 -14.31 1.54
N LEU A 58 16.56 -13.01 1.80
CA LEU A 58 17.70 -12.09 1.81
C LEU A 58 18.68 -12.40 2.95
N VAL A 59 18.18 -12.75 4.14
CA VAL A 59 19.05 -13.04 5.30
C VAL A 59 19.55 -14.49 5.29
N ALA A 60 18.96 -15.37 4.48
CA ALA A 60 19.39 -16.75 4.36
C ALA A 60 20.82 -16.87 3.79
N GLU A 61 21.65 -17.72 4.39
CA GLU A 61 23.05 -17.97 3.97
C GLU A 61 23.17 -18.74 2.63
N ILE A 62 22.04 -19.08 1.98
CA ILE A 62 22.02 -19.80 0.71
C ILE A 62 22.20 -18.79 -0.42
N GLY A 63 23.41 -18.74 -0.99
CA GLY A 63 23.79 -17.71 -1.98
C GLY A 63 22.85 -17.50 -3.17
N ILE A 64 22.15 -18.54 -3.65
CA ILE A 64 21.18 -18.40 -4.75
C ILE A 64 19.86 -17.74 -4.29
N ALA A 65 19.38 -18.06 -3.09
CA ALA A 65 18.16 -17.47 -2.55
C ALA A 65 18.38 -16.00 -2.17
N ASN A 66 19.49 -15.72 -1.49
CA ASN A 66 19.94 -14.38 -1.15
C ASN A 66 20.08 -13.48 -2.40
N PHE A 67 20.79 -13.96 -3.43
CA PHE A 67 20.99 -13.19 -4.66
C PHE A 67 19.67 -12.85 -5.37
N LYS A 68 18.73 -13.80 -5.44
CA LYS A 68 17.40 -13.54 -6.02
C LYS A 68 16.61 -12.54 -5.19
N ALA A 69 16.67 -12.64 -3.86
CA ALA A 69 16.00 -11.70 -2.97
C ALA A 69 16.58 -10.29 -3.10
N GLU A 70 17.90 -10.15 -3.20
CA GLU A 70 18.58 -8.86 -3.43
C GLU A 70 18.15 -8.23 -4.76
N GLN A 71 18.13 -9.01 -5.85
CA GLN A 71 17.65 -8.53 -7.14
C GLN A 71 16.20 -8.07 -7.08
N GLU A 72 15.34 -8.81 -6.40
CA GLU A 72 13.93 -8.48 -6.28
C GLU A 72 13.72 -7.24 -5.40
N PHE A 73 14.45 -7.10 -4.28
CA PHE A 73 14.46 -5.88 -3.49
C PHE A 73 14.93 -4.68 -4.33
N GLY A 74 16.01 -4.83 -5.11
CA GLY A 74 16.50 -3.78 -6.00
C GLY A 74 15.49 -3.39 -7.08
N ARG A 75 14.80 -4.38 -7.66
CA ARG A 75 13.72 -4.15 -8.64
C ARG A 75 12.56 -3.38 -8.02
N ILE A 76 12.09 -3.79 -6.84
CA ILE A 76 10.99 -3.13 -6.14
C ILE A 76 11.40 -1.72 -5.72
N ALA A 77 12.62 -1.55 -5.17
CA ALA A 77 13.16 -0.23 -4.81
C ALA A 77 13.16 0.71 -6.00
N SER A 78 13.58 0.24 -7.18
CA SER A 78 13.57 1.03 -8.41
C SER A 78 12.16 1.44 -8.85
N VAL A 79 11.18 0.54 -8.73
CA VAL A 79 9.78 0.87 -9.07
C VAL A 79 9.21 1.88 -8.07
N ILE A 80 9.50 1.72 -6.77
CA ILE A 80 9.10 2.69 -5.74
C ILE A 80 9.77 4.04 -5.97
N ASP A 81 11.04 4.07 -6.35
CA ASP A 81 11.77 5.31 -6.66
C ASP A 81 11.11 6.03 -7.85
N ASN A 82 10.80 5.31 -8.92
CA ASN A 82 10.11 5.89 -10.07
C ASN A 82 8.72 6.45 -9.71
N ALA A 83 7.99 5.79 -8.82
CA ALA A 83 6.62 6.17 -8.48
C ALA A 83 6.52 7.22 -7.36
N LEU A 84 7.40 7.18 -6.36
CA LEU A 84 7.30 7.96 -5.11
C LEU A 84 8.61 8.70 -4.76
N GLY A 85 9.65 8.54 -5.57
CA GLY A 85 10.99 9.07 -5.34
C GLY A 85 11.84 8.18 -4.43
N LYS A 86 13.14 8.49 -4.39
CA LYS A 86 14.16 7.69 -3.70
C LYS A 86 13.81 7.39 -2.24
N LEU A 87 14.04 6.14 -1.85
CA LEU A 87 13.90 5.69 -0.46
C LEU A 87 15.02 6.27 0.40
N GLU A 88 14.64 6.88 1.52
CA GLU A 88 15.57 7.31 2.56
C GLU A 88 15.92 6.11 3.45
N ASN A 89 17.13 6.07 4.02
CA ASN A 89 17.54 4.94 4.86
C ASN A 89 17.05 5.16 6.32
N ASP A 90 15.78 4.89 6.55
CA ASP A 90 15.13 4.99 7.87
C ASP A 90 14.18 3.82 8.16
N GLN A 91 13.57 3.81 9.35
CA GLN A 91 12.63 2.78 9.77
C GLN A 91 11.35 2.70 8.89
N ASN A 92 11.03 3.78 8.17
CA ASN A 92 9.85 3.83 7.31
C ASN A 92 10.01 2.98 6.05
N CYS A 93 11.23 2.62 5.66
CA CYS A 93 11.47 1.67 4.56
C CYS A 93 10.66 0.38 4.73
N TYR A 94 10.66 -0.20 5.94
CA TYR A 94 9.87 -1.40 6.24
C TYR A 94 8.39 -1.21 5.90
N PHE A 95 7.80 -0.10 6.37
CA PHE A 95 6.39 0.21 6.13
C PHE A 95 6.12 0.45 4.66
N ILE A 96 7.01 1.15 3.95
CA ILE A 96 6.89 1.41 2.52
C ILE A 96 6.87 0.10 1.73
N TYR A 97 7.77 -0.85 2.00
CA TYR A 97 7.75 -2.15 1.31
C TYR A 97 6.47 -2.94 1.63
N CYS A 98 6.09 -3.02 2.90
CA CYS A 98 4.88 -3.76 3.29
C CYS A 98 3.62 -3.17 2.64
N LEU A 99 3.49 -1.84 2.63
CA LEU A 99 2.39 -1.14 2.01
C LEU A 99 2.43 -1.24 0.48
N TRP A 100 3.62 -1.20 -0.12
CA TRP A 100 3.77 -1.43 -1.56
C TRP A 100 3.21 -2.79 -1.97
N PHE A 101 3.57 -3.86 -1.25
CA PHE A 101 2.99 -5.18 -1.49
C PHE A 101 1.48 -5.20 -1.25
N ALA A 102 1.00 -4.57 -0.17
CA ALA A 102 -0.43 -4.50 0.12
C ALA A 102 -1.21 -3.77 -0.99
N LEU A 103 -0.68 -2.68 -1.54
CA LEU A 103 -1.27 -1.94 -2.66
C LEU A 103 -1.38 -2.79 -3.92
N ASN A 104 -0.30 -3.48 -4.30
CA ASN A 104 -0.31 -4.37 -5.47
C ASN A 104 -1.38 -5.47 -5.32
N ILE A 105 -1.51 -6.05 -4.12
CA ILE A 105 -2.54 -7.04 -3.83
C ILE A 105 -3.94 -6.41 -3.85
N ALA A 106 -4.11 -5.20 -3.30
CA ALA A 106 -5.39 -4.50 -3.26
C ALA A 106 -5.91 -4.21 -4.68
N ILE A 107 -5.04 -3.79 -5.59
CA ILE A 107 -5.39 -3.54 -6.99
C ILE A 107 -5.82 -4.82 -7.70
N VAL A 108 -5.10 -5.92 -7.47
CA VAL A 108 -5.49 -7.24 -8.01
C VAL A 108 -6.83 -7.70 -7.42
N GLU A 109 -7.06 -7.57 -6.11
CA GLU A 109 -8.36 -7.90 -5.52
C GLU A 109 -9.48 -6.98 -6.07
N TYR A 110 -9.18 -5.71 -6.31
CA TYR A 110 -10.11 -4.74 -6.87
C TYR A 110 -10.51 -5.08 -8.31
N SER A 111 -9.59 -5.55 -9.15
CA SER A 111 -9.92 -5.94 -10.55
C SER A 111 -10.88 -7.13 -10.62
N PHE A 112 -10.85 -8.04 -9.63
CA PHE A 112 -11.84 -9.11 -9.49
C PHE A 112 -13.20 -8.61 -9.00
N VAL A 113 -13.22 -7.54 -8.20
CA VAL A 113 -14.45 -6.93 -7.68
C VAL A 113 -15.12 -6.05 -8.74
N ASN A 114 -14.33 -5.31 -9.53
CA ASN A 114 -14.79 -4.39 -10.56
C ASN A 114 -14.27 -4.79 -11.95
N PRO A 115 -15.01 -5.60 -12.74
CA PRO A 115 -14.53 -6.11 -14.02
C PRO A 115 -14.25 -5.04 -15.08
N SER A 116 -14.77 -3.81 -14.95
CA SER A 116 -14.42 -2.71 -15.86
C SER A 116 -12.96 -2.26 -15.69
N VAL A 117 -12.35 -2.55 -14.54
CA VAL A 117 -10.93 -2.32 -14.25
C VAL A 117 -10.05 -3.39 -14.90
N ASN A 118 -10.63 -4.54 -15.24
CA ASN A 118 -9.94 -5.70 -15.82
C ASN A 118 -9.45 -5.47 -17.27
N GLN A 119 -9.67 -4.27 -17.82
CA GLN A 119 -9.24 -3.84 -19.16
C GLN A 119 -8.06 -2.85 -19.13
N HIS A 120 -7.62 -2.39 -17.96
CA HIS A 120 -6.60 -1.35 -17.82
C HIS A 120 -5.23 -1.93 -17.45
N ASN A 121 -4.17 -1.28 -17.92
CA ASN A 121 -2.79 -1.60 -17.54
C ASN A 121 -2.63 -1.38 -16.03
N LEU A 122 -2.39 -2.45 -15.26
CA LEU A 122 -2.24 -2.42 -13.79
C LEU A 122 -1.17 -1.43 -13.32
N TYR A 123 -0.13 -1.21 -14.13
CA TYR A 123 0.90 -0.22 -13.85
C TYR A 123 0.35 1.21 -13.85
N LEU A 124 -0.48 1.56 -14.85
CA LEU A 124 -1.12 2.87 -14.92
C LEU A 124 -2.13 3.06 -13.78
N GLU A 125 -2.80 1.99 -13.35
CA GLU A 125 -3.70 2.04 -12.20
C GLU A 125 -2.92 2.37 -10.91
N ILE A 126 -1.78 1.70 -10.68
CA ILE A 126 -0.89 2.03 -9.55
C ILE A 126 -0.49 3.51 -9.59
N GLU A 127 0.01 3.99 -10.72
CA GLU A 127 0.46 5.39 -10.85
C GLU A 127 -0.68 6.39 -10.57
N ASN A 128 -1.88 6.13 -11.11
CA ASN A 128 -3.02 7.02 -10.90
C ASN A 128 -3.48 7.02 -9.42
N GLN A 129 -3.54 5.85 -8.78
CA GLN A 129 -3.89 5.73 -7.36
C GLN A 129 -2.86 6.43 -6.47
N LEU A 130 -1.56 6.27 -6.76
CA LEU A 130 -0.50 6.95 -6.02
C LEU A 130 -0.55 8.47 -6.19
N ARG A 131 -0.81 8.96 -7.41
CA ARG A 131 -0.98 10.40 -7.67
C ARG A 131 -2.12 11.00 -6.85
N LEU A 132 -3.31 10.39 -6.93
CA LEU A 132 -4.49 10.85 -6.19
C LEU A 132 -4.28 10.79 -4.67
N ALA A 133 -3.67 9.71 -4.19
CA ALA A 133 -3.36 9.55 -2.78
C ALA A 133 -2.29 10.54 -2.29
N HIS A 134 -1.32 10.90 -3.14
CA HIS A 134 -0.34 11.92 -2.83
C HIS A 134 -0.99 13.30 -2.73
N GLU A 135 -1.88 13.64 -3.68
CA GLU A 135 -2.69 14.87 -3.61
C GLU A 135 -3.51 14.92 -2.31
N LYS A 136 -4.15 13.80 -1.93
CA LYS A 136 -4.89 13.66 -0.66
C LYS A 136 -3.98 13.87 0.55
N TYR A 137 -2.75 13.34 0.53
CA TYR A 137 -1.75 13.59 1.57
C TYR A 137 -1.37 15.07 1.67
N LEU A 138 -1.06 15.72 0.55
CA LEU A 138 -0.70 17.14 0.53
C LEU A 138 -1.83 18.00 1.12
N LEU A 139 -3.07 17.79 0.67
CA LEU A 139 -4.24 18.51 1.17
C LEU A 139 -4.48 18.24 2.67
N SER A 140 -4.31 17.00 3.11
CA SER A 140 -4.51 16.61 4.52
C SER A 140 -3.44 17.19 5.44
N SER A 141 -2.17 17.15 5.02
CA SER A 141 -1.04 17.66 5.80
C SER A 141 -1.05 19.19 5.95
N GLN A 142 -1.72 19.89 5.03
CA GLN A 142 -1.91 21.35 5.06
C GLN A 142 -3.23 21.77 5.74
N SER A 143 -4.02 20.80 6.22
CA SER A 143 -5.26 21.09 6.94
C SER A 143 -5.01 21.65 8.34
N SER A 144 -6.07 21.96 9.10
CA SER A 144 -5.89 22.40 10.48
C SER A 144 -5.17 21.33 11.31
N LEU A 145 -4.36 21.78 12.28
CA LEU A 145 -3.57 20.88 13.13
C LEU A 145 -4.41 19.74 13.73
N GLU A 146 -5.60 20.06 14.24
CA GLU A 146 -6.54 19.09 14.80
C GLU A 146 -6.98 18.04 13.76
N LYS A 147 -7.30 18.47 12.53
CA LYS A 147 -7.70 17.54 11.45
C LYS A 147 -6.55 16.62 11.07
N TRP A 148 -5.35 17.16 10.94
CA TRP A 148 -4.17 16.36 10.65
C TRP A 148 -3.86 15.35 11.76
N GLN A 149 -3.92 15.77 13.03
CA GLN A 149 -3.70 14.89 14.18
C GLN A 149 -4.73 13.75 14.24
N ASN A 150 -6.00 14.02 13.91
CA ASN A 150 -7.03 12.98 13.84
C ASN A 150 -6.74 11.97 12.73
N ILE A 151 -6.34 12.44 11.54
CA ILE A 151 -5.93 11.57 10.43
C ILE A 151 -4.72 10.73 10.84
N GLU A 152 -3.69 11.36 11.40
CA GLU A 152 -2.49 10.69 11.90
C GLU A 152 -2.83 9.62 12.93
N ALA A 153 -3.73 9.90 13.88
CA ALA A 153 -4.18 8.93 14.88
C ALA A 153 -4.88 7.72 14.24
N ILE A 154 -5.71 7.95 13.21
CA ILE A 154 -6.37 6.86 12.46
C ILE A 154 -5.30 6.01 11.76
N VAL A 155 -4.36 6.61 11.03
CA VAL A 155 -3.32 5.86 10.30
C VAL A 155 -2.44 5.08 11.27
N LYS A 156 -2.00 5.71 12.37
CA LYS A 156 -1.20 5.05 13.42
C LYS A 156 -1.97 3.94 14.13
N SER A 157 -3.29 4.04 14.27
CA SER A 157 -4.09 2.93 14.82
C SER A 157 -4.09 1.69 13.93
N LYS A 158 -3.87 1.85 12.62
CA LYS A 158 -3.81 0.75 11.65
C LYS A 158 -2.40 0.20 11.46
N LEU A 159 -1.41 1.09 11.38
CA LEU A 159 -0.02 0.72 11.04
C LEU A 159 0.89 0.56 12.26
N GLY A 160 0.54 1.16 13.40
CA GLY A 160 1.45 1.38 14.51
C GLY A 160 2.25 2.69 14.37
N ASN A 161 3.24 2.88 15.23
CA ASN A 161 4.16 4.02 15.13
C ASN A 161 5.22 3.75 14.05
N PHE A 162 5.46 4.74 13.20
CA PHE A 162 6.42 4.72 12.09
C PHE A 162 7.11 6.09 11.97
#